data_AF-A0A8J7T3N2-F1
#
_entry.id   AF-A0A8J7T3N2-F1
#
_cell.length_a   1.000
_cell.length_b   1.000
_cell.length_c   1.000
_cell.angle_alpha   90.00
_cell.angle_beta   90.00
_cell.angle_gamma   90.00
#
_symmetry.space_group_name_H-M   'P 1'
#
loop_
_entity.id
_entity.type
_entity.pdbx_description
1 polymer ?
#
loop_
_entity_poly.entity_id
_entity_poly.type
_entity_poly.pdbx_seq_one_letter_code
_entity_poly.pdbx_strand_id
1 'polypeptide(L)'
;KQGMTPVPGMVFEVEGRPARIQSVSGGRVMVDFNHPLAGKETEYKVKVREVAKTENDKIKYLLEKSFNEDSLDFKISGAAEKKRLEVGITEKLRANRTLIAMKAGFFSDATKHLGFKEVEFKELWVKK
;
A
#
# COMPACT_ATOMS: atom_id res chain seq x y z
N LYS A 1 29.52 -10.72 20.46
CA LYS A 1 29.26 -9.57 21.38
C LYS A 1 29.06 -8.33 20.50
N GLN A 2 27.90 -7.67 20.57
CA GLN A 2 27.58 -6.52 19.68
C GLN A 2 28.27 -5.19 20.06
N GLY A 3 29.20 -5.16 21.03
CA GLY A 3 30.02 -3.97 21.34
C GLY A 3 29.24 -2.73 21.79
N MET A 4 27.95 -2.88 22.11
CA MET A 4 27.04 -1.78 22.38
C MET A 4 26.70 -1.72 23.87
N THR A 5 26.69 -0.51 24.42
CA THR A 5 26.20 -0.25 25.79
C THR A 5 24.68 -0.06 25.75
N PRO A 6 23.89 -0.97 26.34
CA PRO A 6 22.43 -0.85 26.35
C PRO A 6 21.99 0.31 27.26
N VAL A 7 21.05 1.14 26.76
CA VAL A 7 20.46 2.26 27.52
C VAL A 7 18.93 2.16 27.47
N PRO A 8 18.20 2.38 28.58
CA PRO A 8 16.73 2.44 28.56
C PRO A 8 16.18 3.41 27.50
N GLY A 9 15.14 2.98 26.77
CA GLY A 9 14.51 3.72 25.69
C GLY A 9 15.16 3.54 24.31
N MET A 10 16.38 3.02 24.24
CA MET A 10 17.07 2.72 22.98
C MET A 10 16.35 1.59 22.22
N VAL A 11 16.22 1.75 20.91
CA VAL A 11 15.72 0.70 20.01
C VAL A 11 16.91 0.05 19.33
N PHE A 12 16.97 -1.28 19.36
CA PHE A 12 18.03 -2.06 18.75
C PHE A 12 17.46 -3.36 18.17
N GLU A 13 18.21 -4.00 17.28
CA GLU A 13 17.77 -5.24 16.63
C GLU A 13 18.27 -6.46 17.41
N VAL A 14 17.33 -7.32 17.80
CA VAL A 14 17.58 -8.62 18.41
C VAL A 14 17.01 -9.69 17.50
N GLU A 15 17.87 -10.54 16.95
CA GLU A 15 17.46 -11.66 16.06
C GLU A 15 16.59 -11.19 14.86
N GLY A 16 16.95 -10.07 14.23
CA GLY A 16 16.18 -9.54 13.08
C GLY A 16 14.91 -8.78 13.46
N ARG A 17 14.63 -8.58 14.76
CA ARG A 17 13.43 -7.88 15.24
C ARG A 17 13.81 -6.61 16.00
N PRO A 18 13.16 -5.46 15.73
CA PRO A 18 13.35 -4.27 16.53
C PRO A 18 12.81 -4.50 17.94
N ALA A 19 13.62 -4.15 18.94
CA ALA A 19 13.30 -4.28 20.35
C ALA A 19 13.69 -2.98 21.07
N ARG A 20 12.83 -2.50 21.97
CA ARG A 20 13.10 -1.34 22.82
C ARG A 20 13.61 -1.80 24.18
N ILE A 21 14.73 -1.26 24.63
CA ILE A 21 15.22 -1.52 25.99
C ILE A 21 14.28 -0.84 27.00
N GLN A 22 13.69 -1.63 27.88
CA GLN A 22 12.87 -1.15 28.99
C GLN A 22 13.75 -0.80 30.20
N SER A 23 14.68 -1.69 30.55
CA SER A 23 15.58 -1.49 31.69
C SER A 23 16.86 -2.30 31.56
N VAL A 24 17.90 -1.87 32.29
CA VAL A 24 19.19 -2.56 32.41
C VAL A 24 19.50 -2.75 33.88
N SER A 25 19.58 -4.00 34.35
CA SER A 25 19.78 -4.31 35.77
C SER A 25 20.53 -5.63 35.94
N GLY A 26 21.58 -5.65 36.77
CA GLY A 26 22.27 -6.90 37.15
C GLY A 26 22.84 -7.69 35.97
N GLY A 27 23.31 -7.01 34.92
CA GLY A 27 23.81 -7.64 33.69
C GLY A 27 22.73 -8.18 32.75
N ARG A 28 21.44 -7.99 33.07
CA ARG A 28 20.30 -8.34 32.22
C ARG A 28 19.69 -7.09 31.60
N VAL A 29 19.20 -7.22 30.37
CA VAL A 29 18.50 -6.17 29.64
C VAL A 29 17.08 -6.65 29.42
N MET A 30 16.11 -5.92 29.96
CA MET A 30 14.70 -6.16 29.67
C MET A 30 14.35 -5.44 28.37
N VAL A 31 13.73 -6.16 27.44
CA VAL A 31 13.41 -5.68 26.10
C VAL A 31 11.92 -5.85 25.81
N ASP A 32 11.38 -4.90 25.05
CA ASP A 32 10.00 -4.88 24.58
C ASP A 32 9.99 -4.99 23.05
N PHE A 33 9.32 -6.02 22.55
CA PHE A 33 9.17 -6.31 21.12
C PHE A 33 7.84 -5.82 20.55
N ASN A 34 6.98 -5.20 21.36
CA ASN A 34 5.67 -4.75 20.92
C ASN A 34 5.77 -3.54 20.00
N HIS A 35 4.74 -3.37 19.16
CA HIS A 35 4.57 -2.13 18.41
C HIS A 35 4.45 -0.94 19.39
N PRO A 36 5.01 0.25 19.09
CA PRO A 36 5.02 1.39 20.02
C PRO A 36 3.66 1.89 20.54
N LEU A 37 2.58 1.49 19.87
CA LEU A 37 1.19 1.82 20.21
C LEU A 37 0.43 0.66 20.85
N ALA A 38 1.07 -0.49 21.09
CA ALA A 38 0.42 -1.63 21.73
C ALA A 38 -0.07 -1.26 23.14
N GLY A 39 -1.32 -1.59 23.44
CA GLY A 39 -1.96 -1.28 24.73
C GLY A 39 -2.27 0.21 24.96
N LYS A 40 -2.07 1.08 23.96
CA LYS A 40 -2.43 2.50 24.05
C LYS A 40 -3.81 2.73 23.41
N GLU A 41 -4.63 3.54 24.06
CA GLU A 41 -5.81 4.11 23.42
C GLU A 41 -5.37 5.14 22.38
N THR A 42 -6.01 5.12 21.20
CA THR A 42 -5.70 6.04 20.10
C THR A 42 -6.96 6.81 19.73
N GLU A 43 -6.83 8.13 19.63
CA GLU A 43 -7.92 9.02 19.25
C GLU A 43 -7.66 9.59 17.85
N TYR A 44 -8.65 9.50 16.97
CA TYR A 44 -8.57 10.01 15.60
C TYR A 44 -9.75 10.92 15.29
N LYS A 45 -9.46 12.08 14.70
CA LYS A 45 -10.48 12.95 14.08
C LYS A 45 -10.59 12.60 12.60
N VAL A 46 -11.65 11.89 12.24
CA VAL A 46 -11.91 11.45 10.85
C VAL A 46 -13.01 12.31 10.24
N LYS A 47 -12.81 12.73 8.98
CA LYS A 47 -13.83 13.44 8.19
C LYS A 47 -14.01 12.73 6.85
N VAL A 48 -15.24 12.35 6.54
CA VAL A 48 -15.60 11.89 5.19
C VAL A 48 -15.51 13.08 4.25
N ARG A 49 -14.56 13.05 3.30
CA ARG A 49 -14.39 14.13 2.32
C ARG A 49 -15.40 14.00 1.20
N GLU A 50 -15.44 12.82 0.58
CA GLU A 50 -16.21 12.56 -0.62
C GLU A 50 -16.70 11.11 -0.63
N VAL A 51 -17.73 10.84 -1.42
CA VAL A 51 -18.28 9.49 -1.63
C VAL A 51 -18.28 9.21 -3.12
N ALA A 52 -17.68 8.11 -3.52
CA ALA A 52 -17.64 7.65 -4.91
C ALA A 52 -19.04 7.19 -5.37
N LYS A 53 -19.78 8.10 -6.01
CA LYS A 53 -21.16 7.83 -6.45
C LYS A 53 -21.21 7.16 -7.82
N THR A 54 -20.35 7.60 -8.75
CA THR A 54 -20.32 7.05 -10.09
C THR A 54 -19.32 5.91 -10.21
N GLU A 55 -19.47 5.08 -11.23
CA GLU A 55 -18.50 4.02 -11.51
C GLU A 55 -17.12 4.58 -11.87
N ASN A 56 -17.07 5.68 -12.60
CA ASN A 56 -15.83 6.37 -12.93
C ASN A 56 -15.09 6.84 -11.67
N ASP A 57 -15.82 7.40 -10.68
CA ASP A 57 -15.21 7.81 -9.41
C ASP A 57 -14.61 6.60 -8.68
N LYS A 58 -15.34 5.49 -8.64
CA LYS A 58 -14.86 4.27 -7.98
C LYS A 58 -13.59 3.71 -8.64
N ILE A 59 -13.55 3.72 -9.98
CA ILE A 59 -12.34 3.31 -10.73
C ILE A 59 -11.18 4.24 -10.38
N LYS A 60 -11.41 5.56 -10.38
CA LYS A 60 -10.39 6.55 -10.03
C LYS A 60 -9.81 6.31 -8.63
N TYR A 61 -10.65 6.12 -7.61
CA TYR A 61 -10.16 5.86 -6.25
C TYR A 61 -9.47 4.50 -6.11
N LEU A 62 -9.90 3.47 -6.84
CA LEU A 62 -9.19 2.19 -6.84
C LEU A 62 -7.82 2.31 -7.52
N LEU A 63 -7.70 3.07 -8.61
CA LEU A 63 -6.43 3.34 -9.27
C LEU A 63 -5.48 4.12 -8.34
N GLU A 64 -5.98 5.16 -7.68
CA GLU A 64 -5.22 5.93 -6.68
C GLU A 64 -4.76 5.02 -5.53
N LYS A 65 -5.66 4.21 -4.96
CA LYS A 65 -5.32 3.23 -3.91
C LYS A 65 -4.26 2.24 -4.34
N SER A 66 -4.38 1.69 -5.56
CA SER A 66 -3.51 0.62 -6.04
C SER A 66 -2.14 1.12 -6.50
N PHE A 67 -2.08 2.30 -7.10
CA PHE A 67 -0.88 2.83 -7.76
C PHE A 67 -0.27 4.05 -7.07
N ASN A 68 -0.96 4.63 -6.09
CA ASN A 68 -0.57 5.86 -5.39
C ASN A 68 -0.29 7.00 -6.39
N GLU A 69 -1.14 7.09 -7.42
CA GLU A 69 -1.04 8.03 -8.54
C GLU A 69 -2.46 8.46 -8.97
N ASP A 70 -2.73 9.76 -8.93
CA ASP A 70 -4.09 10.30 -9.14
C ASP A 70 -4.47 10.48 -10.61
N SER A 71 -3.47 10.42 -11.50
CA SER A 71 -3.58 10.85 -12.91
C SER A 71 -3.42 9.69 -13.90
N LEU A 72 -3.86 8.49 -13.53
CA LEU A 72 -3.88 7.37 -14.48
C LEU A 72 -5.06 7.50 -15.44
N ASP A 73 -4.74 7.55 -16.72
CA ASP A 73 -5.75 7.53 -17.78
C ASP A 73 -6.43 6.16 -17.81
N PHE A 74 -7.75 6.14 -17.89
CA PHE A 74 -8.51 4.92 -18.09
C PHE A 74 -9.65 5.13 -19.08
N LYS A 75 -10.03 4.03 -19.74
CA LYS A 75 -11.18 3.97 -20.65
C LYS A 75 -11.99 2.73 -20.36
N ILE A 76 -13.31 2.88 -20.34
CA ILE A 76 -14.25 1.77 -20.21
C ILE A 76 -14.75 1.42 -21.61
N SER A 77 -14.67 0.15 -21.99
CA SER A 77 -15.17 -0.34 -23.27
C SER A 77 -15.97 -1.63 -23.09
N GLY A 78 -16.86 -1.92 -24.05
CA GLY A 78 -17.66 -3.15 -24.09
C GLY A 78 -19.12 -2.99 -23.67
N ALA A 79 -19.93 -4.00 -24.04
CA ALA A 79 -21.33 -4.11 -23.64
C ALA A 79 -21.44 -4.61 -22.18
N ALA A 80 -22.61 -4.43 -21.56
CA ALA A 80 -22.86 -4.73 -20.13
C ALA A 80 -22.37 -6.11 -19.66
N GLU A 81 -22.38 -7.13 -20.53
CA GLU A 81 -21.93 -8.50 -20.19
C GLU A 81 -20.41 -8.76 -20.31
N LYS A 82 -19.70 -7.94 -21.10
CA LYS A 82 -18.25 -8.02 -21.37
C LYS A 82 -17.60 -6.66 -21.12
N LYS A 83 -17.76 -6.18 -19.90
CA LYS A 83 -17.20 -4.90 -19.47
C LYS A 83 -15.68 -5.01 -19.36
N ARG A 84 -14.98 -4.20 -20.14
CA ARG A 84 -13.52 -4.14 -20.23
C ARG A 84 -13.04 -2.78 -19.72
N LEU A 85 -11.98 -2.81 -18.91
CA LEU A 85 -11.32 -1.60 -18.41
C LEU A 85 -9.92 -1.52 -19.00
N GLU A 86 -9.62 -0.44 -19.70
CA GLU A 86 -8.27 -0.14 -20.19
C GLU A 86 -7.62 0.91 -19.29
N VAL A 87 -6.41 0.64 -18.81
CA VAL A 87 -5.65 1.53 -17.91
C VAL A 87 -4.30 1.83 -18.54
N GLY A 88 -3.97 3.11 -18.70
CA GLY A 88 -2.68 3.59 -19.17
C GLY A 88 -1.65 3.62 -18.04
N ILE A 89 -0.50 2.97 -18.23
CA ILE A 89 0.59 2.96 -17.26
C ILE A 89 1.64 4.01 -17.63
N THR A 90 1.84 4.98 -16.75
CA THR A 90 2.84 6.05 -16.87
C THR A 90 4.27 5.50 -16.77
N GLU A 91 5.25 6.21 -17.33
CA GLU A 91 6.67 5.79 -17.27
C GLU A 91 7.18 5.64 -15.83
N LYS A 92 6.71 6.51 -14.93
CA LYS A 92 7.06 6.50 -13.50
C LYS A 92 6.69 5.19 -12.83
N LEU A 93 5.51 4.64 -13.11
CA LEU A 93 5.05 3.38 -12.55
C LEU A 93 5.83 2.17 -13.09
N ARG A 94 6.37 2.26 -14.32
CA ARG A 94 7.17 1.17 -14.92
C ARG A 94 8.48 0.93 -14.20
N ALA A 95 9.07 1.96 -13.59
CA ALA A 95 10.26 1.81 -12.77
C ALA A 95 9.99 1.08 -11.44
N ASN A 96 8.72 0.92 -11.05
CA ASN A 96 8.36 0.27 -9.80
C ASN A 96 8.49 -1.25 -9.90
N ARG A 97 9.38 -1.82 -9.08
CA ARG A 97 9.62 -3.27 -9.00
C ARG A 97 8.39 -4.07 -8.60
N THR A 98 7.42 -3.47 -7.90
CA THR A 98 6.19 -4.13 -7.46
C THR A 98 5.02 -3.97 -8.43
N LEU A 99 5.21 -3.33 -9.60
CA LEU A 99 4.13 -3.00 -10.54
C LEU A 99 3.27 -4.21 -10.92
N ILE A 100 3.88 -5.38 -11.13
CA ILE A 100 3.16 -6.60 -11.50
C ILE A 100 2.18 -7.02 -10.39
N ALA A 101 2.62 -6.97 -9.13
CA ALA A 101 1.77 -7.27 -7.98
C ALA A 101 0.65 -6.23 -7.83
N MET A 102 0.95 -4.96 -8.08
CA MET A 102 -0.04 -3.87 -8.04
C MET A 102 -1.12 -4.06 -9.11
N LYS A 103 -0.75 -4.47 -10.34
CA LYS A 103 -1.71 -4.82 -11.40
C LYS A 103 -2.61 -5.99 -11.02
N ALA A 104 -2.05 -7.05 -10.43
CA ALA A 104 -2.81 -8.21 -9.98
C ALA A 104 -3.78 -7.83 -8.84
N GLY A 105 -3.33 -7.02 -7.89
CA GLY A 105 -4.17 -6.49 -6.81
C GLY A 105 -5.32 -5.63 -7.36
N PHE A 106 -5.02 -4.71 -8.29
CA PHE A 106 -6.05 -3.89 -8.93
C PHE A 106 -7.07 -4.73 -9.71
N PHE A 107 -6.64 -5.75 -10.45
CA PHE A 107 -7.54 -6.66 -11.14
C PHE A 107 -8.49 -7.38 -10.17
N SER A 108 -7.97 -7.83 -9.02
CA SER A 108 -8.79 -8.44 -7.97
C SER A 108 -9.82 -7.45 -7.40
N ASP A 109 -9.41 -6.20 -7.14
CA ASP A 109 -10.31 -5.17 -6.64
C ASP A 109 -11.38 -4.79 -7.69
N ALA A 110 -10.99 -4.63 -8.95
CA ALA A 110 -11.89 -4.26 -10.05
C ALA A 110 -12.92 -5.37 -10.36
N THR A 111 -12.51 -6.63 -10.33
CA THR A 111 -13.42 -7.76 -10.52
C THR A 111 -14.40 -7.90 -9.35
N LYS A 112 -13.90 -7.79 -8.11
CA LYS A 112 -14.70 -7.96 -6.88
C LYS A 112 -15.68 -6.83 -6.63
N HIS A 113 -15.26 -5.58 -6.83
CA HIS A 113 -16.04 -4.40 -6.42
C HIS A 113 -16.78 -3.71 -7.57
N LEU A 114 -16.34 -3.91 -8.81
CA LEU A 114 -16.89 -3.22 -9.98
C LEU A 114 -17.42 -4.17 -11.06
N GLY A 115 -17.20 -5.49 -10.91
CA GLY A 115 -17.74 -6.50 -11.83
C GLY A 115 -17.08 -6.53 -13.21
N PHE A 116 -15.91 -5.90 -13.38
CA PHE A 116 -15.13 -6.03 -14.62
C PHE A 116 -14.62 -7.46 -14.77
N LYS A 117 -14.75 -8.04 -15.97
CA LYS A 117 -14.20 -9.37 -16.28
C LYS A 117 -12.79 -9.28 -16.88
N GLU A 118 -12.51 -8.17 -17.57
CA GLU A 118 -11.27 -7.97 -18.29
C GLU A 118 -10.69 -6.60 -17.94
N VAL A 119 -9.39 -6.58 -17.62
CA VAL A 119 -8.62 -5.35 -17.41
C VAL A 119 -7.36 -5.42 -18.28
N GLU A 120 -7.19 -4.44 -19.15
CA GLU A 120 -6.02 -4.28 -20.02
C GLU A 120 -5.15 -3.14 -19.51
N PHE A 121 -3.86 -3.43 -19.28
CA PHE A 121 -2.87 -2.41 -18.92
C PHE A 121 -2.02 -2.07 -20.14
N LYS A 122 -2.05 -0.80 -20.59
CA LYS A 122 -1.28 -0.34 -21.75
C LYS A 122 -0.02 0.40 -21.33
N GLU A 123 1.12 -0.07 -21.83
CA GLU A 123 2.44 0.56 -21.66
C GLU A 123 2.95 1.05 -23.02
N LEU A 124 3.18 2.35 -23.13
CA LEU A 124 3.68 2.99 -24.35
C LEU A 124 5.19 3.27 -24.23
N TRP A 125 6.00 2.58 -25.02
CA TRP A 125 7.45 2.77 -25.09
C TRP A 125 7.80 3.64 -26.29
N VAL A 126 8.27 4.86 -26.03
CA VAL A 126 8.70 5.79 -27.07
C VAL A 126 10.22 5.80 -27.11
N LYS A 127 10.80 5.59 -28.29
CA LYS A 127 12.24 5.78 -28.50
C LYS A 127 12.55 7.27 -28.37
N LYS A 128 13.41 7.64 -27.42
CA LYS A 128 13.96 9.00 -27.32
C LYS A 128 14.95 9.26 -28.46
#